data_AF-A0A665TQD4-F1
#
_entry.id   AF-A0A665TQD4-F1
#
_cell.length_a   1.000
_cell.length_b   1.000
_cell.length_c   1.000
_cell.angle_alpha   90.00
_cell.angle_beta   90.00
_cell.angle_gamma   90.00
#
_symmetry.space_group_name_H-M   'P 1'
#
loop_
_entity.id
_entity.type
_entity.pdbx_description
1 polymer ?
#
loop_
_entity_poly.entity_id
_entity_poly.type
_entity_poly.pdbx_seq_one_letter_code
_entity_poly.pdbx_strand_id
1 'polypeptide(L)'
;LSAHSVKPINKRASGQAFEVILKAQSPMSDGNHNLPSPPKRAISLEDIEKKLEAAEERRKYQESQVLRALAEKREHERDVLLKAMEENSNFSKMAEEKLQMKMEQIKENREALLAAMIERLQEKRHAAVVRRNKELREELAA
;
A
#
# COMPACT_ATOMS: atom_id res chain seq x y z
N LEU A 1 44.48 -67.47 -40.68
CA LEU A 1 43.21 -67.58 -39.92
C LEU A 1 43.39 -66.85 -38.60
N SER A 2 42.68 -65.75 -38.35
CA SER A 2 42.73 -65.07 -37.05
C SER A 2 42.10 -65.98 -35.99
N ALA A 3 42.81 -66.27 -34.89
CA ALA A 3 42.32 -67.11 -33.82
C ALA A 3 41.23 -66.36 -33.03
N HIS A 4 40.01 -66.87 -33.05
CA HIS A 4 38.87 -66.34 -32.30
C HIS A 4 38.63 -67.22 -31.07
N SER A 5 38.29 -66.62 -29.93
CA SER A 5 38.02 -67.35 -28.67
C SER A 5 36.56 -67.17 -28.25
N VAL A 6 35.91 -68.27 -27.86
CA VAL A 6 34.54 -68.28 -27.34
C VAL A 6 34.56 -68.69 -25.87
N LYS A 7 34.06 -67.84 -24.99
CA LYS A 7 33.93 -68.11 -23.56
C LYS A 7 32.45 -68.30 -23.21
N PRO A 8 32.01 -69.49 -22.79
CA PRO A 8 30.63 -69.69 -22.36
C PRO A 8 30.34 -68.90 -21.08
N ILE A 9 29.23 -68.17 -21.04
CA ILE A 9 28.80 -67.38 -19.88
C ILE A 9 27.76 -68.16 -19.07
N ASN A 10 26.65 -68.53 -19.71
CA ASN A 10 25.56 -69.22 -19.03
C ASN A 10 24.69 -70.01 -20.01
N LYS A 11 24.10 -71.11 -19.56
CA LYS A 11 23.12 -71.89 -20.32
C LYS A 11 21.90 -72.15 -19.45
N ARG A 12 20.73 -71.87 -19.99
CA ARG A 12 19.43 -72.03 -19.34
C ARG A 12 18.44 -72.66 -20.33
N ALA A 13 17.30 -73.15 -19.82
CA ALA A 13 16.31 -73.83 -20.66
C ALA A 13 15.83 -72.98 -21.86
N SER A 14 15.82 -71.65 -21.72
CA SER A 14 15.44 -70.71 -22.78
C SER A 14 16.58 -70.27 -23.70
N GLY A 15 17.82 -70.73 -23.51
CA GLY A 15 18.92 -70.41 -24.42
C GLY A 15 20.31 -70.45 -23.81
N GLN A 16 21.31 -70.07 -24.61
CA GLN A 16 22.72 -70.09 -24.26
C GLN A 16 23.35 -68.73 -24.53
N ALA A 17 24.21 -68.28 -23.62
CA ALA A 17 24.97 -67.03 -23.71
C ALA A 17 26.47 -67.33 -23.66
N PHE A 18 27.23 -66.66 -24.52
CA PHE A 18 28.68 -66.77 -24.61
C PHE A 18 29.27 -65.44 -25.08
N GLU A 19 30.50 -65.17 -24.67
CA GLU A 19 31.31 -64.05 -25.14
C GLU A 19 32.19 -64.52 -26.30
N VAL A 20 32.22 -63.77 -27.40
CA VAL A 20 33.12 -64.02 -28.52
C VAL A 20 34.15 -62.91 -28.59
N ILE A 21 35.43 -63.28 -28.45
CA ILE A 21 36.55 -62.35 -28.53
C ILE A 21 37.20 -62.52 -29.90
N LEU A 22 36.99 -61.52 -30.77
CA LEU A 22 37.55 -61.50 -32.13
C LEU A 22 39.03 -61.07 -32.16
N LYS A 23 39.43 -60.23 -31.20
CA LYS A 23 40.80 -59.74 -31.01
C LYS A 23 41.02 -59.52 -29.52
N ALA A 24 42.15 -59.99 -28.98
CA ALA A 24 42.51 -59.73 -27.60
C ALA A 24 42.60 -58.21 -27.36
N GLN A 25 42.11 -57.73 -26.22
CA GLN A 25 42.28 -56.32 -25.83
C GLN A 25 43.76 -55.97 -25.87
N SER A 26 44.09 -54.88 -26.57
CA SER A 26 45.46 -54.39 -26.62
C SER A 26 45.86 -53.90 -25.23
N PRO A 27 47.05 -54.24 -24.71
CA PRO A 27 47.50 -53.80 -23.39
C PRO A 27 47.67 -52.28 -23.27
N MET A 28 47.51 -51.53 -24.36
CA MET A 28 47.59 -50.06 -24.41
C MET A 28 46.22 -49.37 -24.39
N SER A 29 45.12 -50.12 -24.35
CA SER A 29 43.75 -49.58 -24.42
C SER A 29 43.02 -49.84 -23.11
N ASP A 30 43.41 -49.13 -22.05
CA ASP A 30 42.54 -48.94 -20.90
C ASP A 30 41.29 -48.19 -21.39
N GLY A 31 40.19 -48.92 -21.53
CA GLY A 31 38.94 -48.48 -22.16
C GLY A 31 38.17 -47.43 -21.36
N ASN A 32 38.81 -46.37 -20.88
CA ASN A 32 38.14 -45.29 -20.17
C ASN A 32 38.68 -43.92 -20.61
N HIS A 33 38.22 -43.46 -21.78
CA HIS A 33 38.36 -42.05 -22.19
C HIS A 33 37.44 -41.10 -21.42
N ASN A 34 36.66 -41.60 -20.46
CA ASN A 34 35.92 -40.77 -19.54
C ASN A 34 36.86 -40.34 -18.41
N LEU A 35 37.18 -39.05 -18.34
CA LEU A 35 37.72 -38.44 -17.14
C LEU A 35 36.82 -38.87 -15.96
N PRO A 36 37.38 -39.36 -14.84
CA PRO A 36 36.58 -39.71 -13.69
C PRO A 36 35.88 -38.45 -13.19
N SER A 37 34.57 -38.34 -13.47
CA SER A 37 33.70 -37.45 -12.71
C SER A 37 33.94 -37.79 -11.24
N PRO A 38 34.16 -36.79 -10.36
CA PRO A 38 34.15 -37.04 -8.93
C PRO A 38 32.91 -37.88 -8.60
N PRO A 39 33.05 -38.93 -7.77
CA PRO A 39 31.92 -39.78 -7.43
C PRO A 39 30.81 -38.88 -6.88
N LYS A 40 29.64 -38.90 -7.54
CA LYS A 40 28.48 -38.16 -7.07
C LYS A 40 28.19 -38.66 -5.66
N ARG A 41 28.34 -37.79 -4.65
CA ARG A 41 27.89 -38.09 -3.30
C ARG A 41 26.41 -38.46 -3.38
N ALA A 42 26.05 -39.60 -2.79
CA ALA A 42 24.65 -40.00 -2.72
C ALA A 42 23.88 -38.92 -1.95
N ILE A 43 22.87 -38.34 -2.59
CA ILE A 43 22.00 -37.33 -1.96
C ILE A 43 21.15 -38.08 -0.93
N SER A 44 21.18 -37.64 0.33
CA SER A 44 20.36 -38.24 1.38
C SER A 44 18.89 -37.83 1.25
N LEU A 45 17.99 -38.53 1.94
CA LEU A 45 16.57 -38.12 2.03
C LEU A 45 16.46 -36.68 2.56
N GLU A 46 17.22 -36.35 3.60
CA GLU A 46 17.24 -35.04 4.25
C GLU A 46 17.69 -33.92 3.29
N ASP A 47 18.69 -34.18 2.43
CA ASP A 47 19.14 -33.23 1.42
C ASP A 47 18.06 -32.96 0.35
N ILE A 48 17.24 -33.96 0.03
CA ILE A 48 16.11 -33.83 -0.90
C ILE A 48 15.01 -33.00 -0.25
N GLU A 49 14.62 -33.35 0.98
CA GLU A 49 13.59 -32.64 1.76
C GLU A 49 13.96 -31.16 1.92
N LYS A 50 15.20 -30.86 2.31
CA LYS A 50 15.69 -29.49 2.45
C LYS A 50 15.62 -28.68 1.16
N LYS A 51 15.89 -29.31 0.00
CA LYS A 51 15.76 -28.65 -1.31
C LYS A 51 14.30 -28.38 -1.68
N LEU A 52 13.39 -29.30 -1.35
CA LEU A 52 11.96 -29.13 -1.57
C LEU A 52 11.40 -28.01 -0.68
N GLU A 53 11.75 -28.01 0.61
CA GLU A 53 11.36 -26.96 1.56
C GLU A 53 11.88 -25.59 1.12
N ALA A 54 13.15 -25.49 0.73
CA ALA A 54 13.71 -24.23 0.22
C ALA A 54 12.98 -23.73 -1.04
N ALA A 55 12.49 -24.63 -1.90
CA ALA A 55 11.68 -24.25 -3.06
C ALA A 55 10.26 -23.80 -2.66
N GLU A 56 9.67 -24.43 -1.65
CA GLU A 56 8.40 -24.01 -1.08
C GLU A 56 8.47 -22.64 -0.41
N GLU A 57 9.51 -22.38 0.39
CA GLU A 57 9.72 -21.08 1.03
C GLU A 57 9.91 -19.96 0.01
N ARG A 58 10.63 -20.22 -1.10
CA ARG A 58 10.71 -19.24 -2.20
C ARG A 58 9.35 -18.94 -2.83
N ARG A 59 8.47 -19.96 -2.95
CA ARG A 59 7.11 -19.80 -3.49
C ARG A 59 6.26 -18.97 -2.52
N LYS A 60 6.24 -19.32 -1.24
CA LYS A 60 5.53 -18.59 -0.19
C LYS A 60 6.00 -17.15 -0.08
N TYR A 61 7.31 -16.92 -0.17
CA TYR A 61 7.88 -15.58 -0.16
C TYR A 61 7.34 -14.74 -1.32
N GLN A 62 7.38 -15.25 -2.56
CA GLN A 62 6.85 -14.55 -3.73
C GLN A 62 5.35 -14.25 -3.57
N GLU A 63 4.57 -15.23 -3.11
CA GLU A 63 3.14 -15.06 -2.85
C GLU A 63 2.88 -13.98 -1.79
N SER A 64 3.60 -14.01 -0.67
CA SER A 64 3.46 -13.01 0.38
C SER A 64 3.79 -11.59 -0.09
N GLN A 65 4.76 -11.44 -0.99
CA GLN A 65 5.11 -10.13 -1.55
C GLN A 65 4.03 -9.61 -2.48
N VAL A 66 3.41 -10.48 -3.27
CA VAL A 66 2.25 -10.12 -4.11
C VAL A 66 1.07 -9.74 -3.22
N LEU A 67 0.76 -10.52 -2.19
CA LEU A 67 -0.33 -10.23 -1.26
C LEU A 67 -0.11 -8.91 -0.51
N ARG A 68 1.13 -8.62 -0.09
CA ARG A 68 1.49 -7.33 0.52
C ARG A 68 1.22 -6.16 -0.43
N ALA A 69 1.72 -6.23 -1.66
CA ALA A 69 1.50 -5.17 -2.65
C ALA A 69 0.01 -4.97 -2.97
N LEU A 70 -0.79 -6.04 -2.97
CA LEU A 70 -2.24 -5.95 -3.13
C LEU A 70 -2.91 -5.30 -1.93
N ALA A 71 -2.48 -5.64 -0.71
CA ALA A 71 -3.00 -5.01 0.51
C ALA A 71 -2.69 -3.51 0.57
N GLU A 72 -1.47 -3.11 0.23
CA GLU A 72 -1.06 -1.70 0.14
C GLU A 72 -1.92 -0.93 -0.88
N LYS A 73 -2.22 -1.52 -2.05
CA LYS A 73 -3.14 -0.91 -3.03
C LYS A 73 -4.55 -0.74 -2.49
N ARG A 74 -5.08 -1.75 -1.79
CA ARG A 74 -6.41 -1.69 -1.17
C ARG A 74 -6.48 -0.64 -0.07
N GLU A 75 -5.42 -0.49 0.70
CA GLU A 75 -5.31 0.57 1.71
C GLU A 75 -5.33 1.95 1.06
N HIS A 76 -4.51 2.15 0.03
CA HIS A 76 -4.48 3.41 -0.71
C HIS A 76 -5.85 3.79 -1.32
N GLU A 77 -6.58 2.83 -1.88
CA GLU A 77 -7.94 3.07 -2.39
C GLU A 77 -8.89 3.55 -1.29
N ARG A 78 -8.81 2.99 -0.08
CA ARG A 78 -9.61 3.45 1.06
C ARG A 78 -9.22 4.87 1.48
N ASP A 79 -7.93 5.16 1.55
CA ASP A 79 -7.44 6.49 1.94
C ASP A 79 -7.90 7.58 0.96
N VAL A 80 -7.85 7.29 -0.34
CA VAL A 80 -8.33 8.21 -1.38
C VAL A 80 -9.83 8.49 -1.22
N LEU A 81 -10.64 7.45 -0.97
CA LEU A 81 -12.08 7.63 -0.75
C LEU A 81 -12.38 8.44 0.50
N LEU A 82 -11.71 8.13 1.62
CA LEU A 82 -11.86 8.87 2.87
C LEU A 82 -11.46 10.33 2.71
N LYS A 83 -10.34 10.60 2.04
CA LYS A 83 -9.88 11.96 1.77
C LYS A 83 -10.87 12.75 0.90
N ALA A 84 -11.43 12.13 -0.14
CA ALA A 84 -12.44 12.77 -0.98
C ALA A 84 -13.71 13.14 -0.17
N MET A 85 -14.13 12.25 0.74
CA MET A 85 -15.26 12.53 1.63
C MET A 85 -14.95 13.66 2.62
N GLU A 86 -13.75 13.67 3.21
CA GLU A 86 -13.29 14.69 4.15
C GLU A 86 -13.19 16.06 3.48
N GLU A 87 -12.60 16.15 2.30
CA GLU A 87 -12.52 17.40 1.52
C GLU A 87 -13.91 17.95 1.20
N ASN A 88 -14.86 17.09 0.83
CA ASN A 88 -16.24 17.50 0.56
C ASN A 88 -16.96 18.00 1.83
N SER A 89 -16.73 17.34 2.97
CA SER A 89 -17.28 17.79 4.26
C SER A 89 -16.68 19.14 4.66
N ASN A 90 -15.36 19.31 4.51
CA ASN A 90 -14.66 20.55 4.82
C ASN A 90 -15.12 21.72 3.95
N PHE A 91 -15.39 21.48 2.66
CA PHE A 91 -15.94 22.53 1.79
C PHE A 91 -17.29 23.04 2.29
N SER A 92 -18.21 22.13 2.62
CA SER A 92 -19.53 22.48 3.17
C SER A 92 -19.40 23.26 4.47
N LYS A 93 -18.55 22.80 5.39
CA LYS A 93 -18.30 23.46 6.68
C LYS A 93 -17.74 24.88 6.51
N MET A 94 -16.72 25.06 5.67
CA MET A 94 -16.15 26.39 5.42
C MET A 94 -17.16 27.34 4.76
N ALA A 95 -18.00 26.84 3.86
CA ALA A 95 -19.04 27.63 3.23
C ALA A 95 -20.10 28.09 4.27
N GLU A 96 -20.49 27.20 5.17
CA GLU A 96 -21.43 27.49 6.26
C GLU A 96 -20.86 28.52 7.25
N GLU A 97 -19.65 28.31 7.75
CA GLU A 97 -18.97 29.25 8.67
C GLU A 97 -18.84 30.65 8.03
N LYS A 98 -18.48 30.71 6.75
CA LYS A 98 -18.36 31.99 6.03
C LYS A 98 -19.71 32.68 5.85
N LEU A 99 -20.78 31.93 5.60
CA LEU A 99 -22.12 32.49 5.50
C LEU A 99 -22.57 33.04 6.86
N GLN A 100 -22.39 32.26 7.92
CA GLN A 100 -22.76 32.66 9.28
C GLN A 100 -22.05 33.95 9.70
N MET A 101 -20.73 34.02 9.51
CA MET A 101 -19.95 35.23 9.80
C MET A 101 -20.47 36.46 9.03
N LYS A 102 -20.84 36.31 7.75
CA LYS A 102 -21.42 37.40 6.96
C LYS A 102 -22.79 37.83 7.49
N MET A 103 -23.63 36.88 7.89
CA MET A 103 -24.96 37.18 8.43
C MET A 103 -24.85 37.92 9.76
N GLU A 104 -23.92 37.52 10.63
CA GLU A 104 -23.63 38.22 11.89
C GLU A 104 -23.12 39.64 11.63
N GLN A 105 -22.16 39.82 10.72
CA GLN A 105 -21.65 41.14 10.36
C GLN A 105 -22.75 42.06 9.79
N ILE A 106 -23.64 41.54 8.93
CA ILE A 106 -24.77 42.30 8.39
C ILE A 106 -25.72 42.73 9.53
N LYS A 107 -25.99 41.82 10.46
CA LYS A 107 -26.84 42.10 11.62
C LYS A 107 -26.25 43.20 12.51
N GLU A 108 -24.98 43.06 12.89
CA GLU A 108 -24.26 44.05 13.71
C GLU A 108 -24.23 45.42 13.02
N ASN A 109 -23.93 45.47 11.72
CA ASN A 109 -23.93 46.71 10.95
C ASN A 109 -25.31 47.38 10.95
N ARG A 110 -26.38 46.59 10.80
CA ARG A 110 -27.75 47.11 10.83
C ARG A 110 -28.12 47.63 12.21
N GLU A 111 -27.74 46.92 13.26
CA GLU A 111 -27.96 47.32 14.66
C GLU A 111 -27.19 48.62 14.99
N ALA A 112 -25.93 48.72 14.58
CA ALA A 112 -25.12 49.92 14.75
C ALA A 112 -25.72 51.13 14.01
N LEU A 113 -26.20 50.95 12.78
CA LEU A 113 -26.87 52.01 12.02
C LEU A 113 -28.13 52.50 12.73
N LEU A 114 -28.96 51.58 13.21
CA LEU A 114 -30.18 51.92 13.93
C LEU A 114 -29.87 52.60 15.27
N ALA A 115 -28.88 52.11 16.01
CA ALA A 115 -28.42 52.70 17.26
C ALA A 115 -27.94 54.14 17.06
N ALA A 116 -27.09 54.39 16.07
CA ALA A 116 -26.62 55.72 15.73
C ALA A 116 -27.76 56.67 15.30
N MET A 117 -28.75 56.15 14.57
CA MET A 117 -29.95 56.93 14.21
C MET A 117 -30.76 57.32 15.45
N ILE A 118 -30.98 56.39 16.36
CA ILE A 118 -31.72 56.62 17.62
C ILE A 118 -30.97 57.63 18.49
N GLU A 119 -29.65 57.47 18.65
CA GLU A 119 -28.80 58.36 19.43
C GLU A 119 -28.88 59.80 18.93
N ARG A 120 -28.73 60.03 17.62
CA ARG A 120 -28.87 61.35 17.00
C ARG A 120 -30.26 61.97 17.22
N LEU A 121 -31.31 61.15 17.26
CA LEU A 121 -32.66 61.62 17.58
C LEU A 121 -32.82 61.96 19.08
N GLN A 122 -32.17 61.20 19.96
CA GLN A 122 -32.15 61.50 21.40
C GLN A 122 -31.29 62.72 21.76
N GLU A 123 -30.20 62.98 21.05
CA GLU A 123 -29.43 64.23 21.20
C GLU A 123 -30.26 65.46 20.80
N LYS A 124 -31.20 65.29 19.86
CA LYS A 124 -32.24 66.29 19.53
C LYS A 124 -33.33 66.43 20.61
N ARG A 125 -33.07 66.02 21.86
CA ARG A 125 -33.78 66.46 23.08
C ARG A 125 -33.71 67.97 23.33
N HIS A 126 -33.20 68.74 22.37
CA HIS A 126 -33.32 70.19 22.29
C HIS A 126 -34.73 70.69 22.68
N ALA A 127 -35.80 69.99 22.30
CA ALA A 127 -37.15 70.36 22.71
C ALA A 127 -37.36 70.34 24.25
N ALA A 128 -36.79 69.37 24.97
CA ALA A 128 -36.86 69.31 26.42
C ALA A 128 -35.98 70.36 27.09
N VAL A 129 -34.77 70.59 26.54
CA VAL A 129 -33.85 71.63 27.02
C VAL A 129 -34.46 73.02 26.83
N VAL A 130 -35.07 73.30 25.68
CA VAL A 130 -35.75 74.57 25.37
C VAL A 130 -36.92 74.80 26.32
N ARG A 131 -37.74 73.77 26.60
CA ARG A 131 -38.83 73.88 27.58
C ARG A 131 -38.31 74.25 28.97
N ARG A 132 -37.30 73.54 29.47
CA ARG A 132 -36.68 73.83 30.77
C ARG A 132 -36.06 75.23 30.83
N ASN A 133 -35.39 75.66 29.78
CA ASN A 133 -34.80 77.01 29.70
C ASN A 133 -35.87 78.10 29.70
N LYS A 134 -37.05 77.84 29.12
CA LYS A 134 -38.18 78.75 29.16
C LYS A 134 -38.73 78.88 30.59
N GLU A 135 -38.99 77.76 31.26
CA GLU A 135 -39.46 77.74 32.66
C GLU A 135 -38.49 78.50 33.59
N LEU A 136 -37.19 78.25 33.49
CA LEU A 136 -36.17 78.95 34.27
C LEU A 136 -36.14 80.47 34.01
N ARG A 137 -36.39 80.91 32.77
CA ARG A 137 -36.47 82.34 32.45
C ARG A 137 -37.72 82.98 33.05
N GLU A 138 -38.84 82.26 33.06
CA GLU A 138 -40.10 82.73 33.65
C GLU A 138 -39.99 82.81 35.19
N GLU A 139 -39.34 81.84 35.83
CA GLU A 139 -39.06 81.86 37.28
C GLU A 139 -38.12 83.01 37.69
N LEU A 140 -37.10 83.31 36.88
CA LEU A 140 -36.18 84.43 37.15
C LEU A 140 -36.77 85.81 36.87
N ALA A 141 -37.87 85.88 36.11
CA ALA A 141 -38.57 87.12 35.76
C ALA A 141 -39.79 87.41 36.66
N ALA A 142 -40.15 86.47 37.52
CA ALA A 142 -41.18 86.61 38.56
C ALA A 142 -40.57 87.12 39.87
#